data_AF-A0AAD7AQ09-F1
#
_entry.id   AF-A0AAD7AQ09-F1
#
_cell.length_a   1.000
_cell.length_b   1.000
_cell.length_c   1.000
_cell.angle_alpha   90.00
_cell.angle_beta   90.00
_cell.angle_gamma   90.00
#
_symmetry.space_group_name_H-M   'P 1'
#
loop_
_entity.id
_entity.type
_entity.pdbx_description
1 polymer ?
#
loop_
_entity_poly.entity_id
_entity_poly.type
_entity_poly.pdbx_seq_one_letter_code
_entity_poly.pdbx_strand_id
1 'polypeptide(L)' 'MKFELKKSKRKAQKMVEARAEMLLRVDSGQLSHMWLKDPMEIWTNLRDVHRACSFATSLPLCRKFLTAKKNNKQTMQAWI' A
#
# COMPACT_ATOMS: atom_id res chain seq x y z
N MET A 1 -6.52 5.50 -22.39
CA MET A 1 -7.78 5.73 -23.12
C MET A 1 -8.94 4.80 -22.74
N LYS A 2 -8.74 3.49 -22.51
CA LYS A 2 -9.82 2.56 -22.09
C LYS A 2 -10.44 2.86 -20.71
N PHE A 3 -9.73 3.55 -19.82
CA PHE A 3 -10.17 3.83 -18.45
C PHE A 3 -11.18 4.97 -18.35
N GLU A 4 -11.03 6.03 -19.15
CA GLU A 4 -11.96 7.17 -19.26
C GLU A 4 -13.36 6.72 -19.69
N LEU A 5 -13.44 5.85 -20.68
CA LEU A 5 -14.70 5.27 -21.17
C LEU A 5 -15.42 4.41 -20.12
N LYS A 6 -14.67 3.86 -19.15
CA LYS A 6 -15.22 3.05 -18.06
C LYS A 6 -15.66 3.91 -16.87
N LYS A 7 -15.27 5.19 -16.81
CA LYS A 7 -15.73 6.18 -15.82
C LYS A 7 -17.16 6.61 -16.11
N SER A 8 -17.52 6.84 -17.38
CA SER A 8 -18.84 7.36 -17.79
C SER A 8 -20.02 6.39 -17.62
N LYS A 9 -19.77 5.08 -17.60
CA LYS A 9 -20.82 4.04 -17.49
C LYS A 9 -21.16 3.59 -16.06
N ARG A 10 -20.62 4.24 -15.02
CA ARG A 10 -20.81 3.79 -13.63
C ARG A 10 -22.09 4.38 -13.02
N LYS A 11 -22.88 3.53 -12.36
CA LYS A 11 -24.03 3.99 -11.57
C LYS A 11 -23.52 4.73 -10.33
N ALA A 12 -24.01 5.96 -10.10
CA ALA A 12 -23.60 6.81 -8.99
C ALA A 12 -23.74 6.12 -7.63
N GLN A 13 -24.80 5.34 -7.43
CA GLN A 13 -25.04 4.61 -6.19
C GLN A 13 -23.95 3.57 -5.89
N LYS A 14 -23.51 2.78 -6.89
CA LYS A 14 -22.41 1.83 -6.72
C LYS A 14 -21.08 2.51 -6.39
N MET A 15 -20.87 3.74 -6.86
CA MET A 15 -19.67 4.52 -6.55
C MET A 15 -19.67 4.98 -5.08
N VAL A 16 -20.84 5.39 -4.58
CA VAL A 16 -21.03 5.76 -3.18
C VAL A 16 -20.86 4.54 -2.26
N GLU A 17 -21.46 3.41 -2.62
CA GLU A 17 -21.31 2.14 -1.88
C GLU A 17 -19.83 1.70 -1.83
N ALA A 18 -19.14 1.67 -2.97
CA ALA A 18 -17.74 1.31 -3.03
C ALA A 18 -16.86 2.26 -2.19
N ARG A 19 -17.13 3.56 -2.22
CA ARG A 19 -16.41 4.54 -1.38
C ARG A 19 -16.65 4.29 0.11
N ALA A 20 -17.89 4.00 0.50
CA ALA A 20 -18.24 3.69 1.88
C ALA A 20 -17.56 2.40 2.36
N GLU A 21 -17.57 1.35 1.52
CA GLU A 21 -16.89 0.09 1.82
C GLU A 21 -15.37 0.28 1.97
N MET A 22 -14.76 1.09 1.11
CA MET A 22 -13.34 1.44 1.25
C MET A 22 -13.06 2.19 2.55
N LEU A 23 -13.86 3.18 2.90
CA LEU A 23 -13.74 3.94 4.16
C LEU A 23 -13.83 3.04 5.40
N LEU A 24 -14.68 2.00 5.37
CA LEU A 24 -14.85 1.06 6.48
C LEU A 24 -13.68 0.06 6.62
N ARG A 25 -12.90 -0.16 5.56
CA ARG A 25 -11.84 -1.19 5.53
C ARG A 25 -10.42 -0.64 5.63
N VAL A 26 -10.24 0.67 5.53
CA VAL A 26 -8.92 1.31 5.57
C VAL A 26 -8.52 1.64 7.01
N ASP A 27 -7.23 1.56 7.29
CA ASP A 27 -6.69 1.94 8.60
C ASP A 27 -6.80 3.44 8.83
N SER A 28 -6.82 3.86 10.11
CA SER A 28 -6.95 5.27 10.50
C SER A 28 -5.90 6.19 9.87
N GLY A 29 -4.66 5.70 9.69
CA GLY A 29 -3.58 6.42 9.01
C GLY A 29 -3.77 6.64 7.51
N GLN A 30 -4.74 5.95 6.89
CA GLN A 30 -5.02 6.00 5.46
C GLN A 30 -6.25 6.87 5.12
N LEU A 31 -6.99 7.32 6.12
CA LEU A 31 -8.18 8.17 5.97
C LEU A 31 -7.87 9.52 5.30
N SER A 32 -6.65 10.03 5.47
CA SER A 32 -6.15 11.24 4.78
C SER A 32 -6.17 11.09 3.25
N HIS A 33 -6.13 9.86 2.73
CA HIS A 33 -6.16 9.57 1.30
C HIS A 33 -7.57 9.29 0.74
N MET A 34 -8.61 9.31 1.58
CA MET A 34 -10.01 8.99 1.23
C MET A 34 -10.87 10.18 0.76
N TRP A 35 -10.24 11.33 0.48
CA TRP A 35 -10.93 12.59 0.22
C TRP A 35 -11.52 12.66 -1.20
N LEU A 36 -11.01 11.84 -2.10
CA LEU A 36 -11.46 11.79 -3.48
C LEU A 36 -12.87 11.17 -3.59
N LYS A 37 -13.61 11.58 -4.62
CA LYS A 37 -14.97 11.08 -4.90
C LYS A 37 -14.97 9.79 -5.70
N ASP A 38 -13.95 9.55 -6.54
CA ASP A 38 -13.83 8.32 -7.31
C ASP A 38 -13.10 7.25 -6.48
N PRO A 39 -13.75 6.13 -6.13
CA PRO A 39 -13.13 4.99 -5.46
C PRO A 39 -11.86 4.47 -6.16
N MET A 40 -11.77 4.62 -7.48
CA MET A 40 -10.62 4.15 -8.24
C MET A 40 -9.38 5.02 -8.07
N GLU A 41 -9.57 6.33 -7.93
CA GLU A 41 -8.48 7.25 -7.64
C GLU A 41 -7.99 7.03 -6.20
N ILE A 42 -8.93 6.85 -5.26
CA ILE A 42 -8.63 6.45 -3.88
C ILE A 42 -7.79 5.15 -3.86
N TRP A 43 -8.23 4.13 -4.61
CA TRP A 43 -7.54 2.84 -4.66
C TRP A 43 -6.13 2.94 -5.25
N THR A 44 -5.97 3.78 -6.28
CA THR A 44 -4.67 4.00 -6.93
C THR A 44 -3.71 4.69 -5.96
N ASN A 45 -4.16 5.74 -5.28
CA ASN A 45 -3.36 6.42 -4.26
C ASN A 45 -2.97 5.49 -3.11
N LEU A 46 -3.92 4.68 -2.61
CA LEU A 46 -3.62 3.70 -1.56
C LEU A 46 -2.55 2.70 -2.00
N ARG A 47 -2.65 2.20 -3.24
CA ARG A 47 -1.66 1.28 -3.80
C ARG A 47 -0.28 1.92 -3.85
N ASP A 48 -0.20 3.17 -4.28
CA ASP A 48 1.09 3.89 -4.41
C ASP A 48 1.70 4.17 -3.04
N VAL A 49 0.90 4.59 -2.06
CA VAL A 49 1.34 4.77 -0.66
C VAL A 49 1.82 3.44 -0.07
N HIS A 50 1.07 2.35 -0.22
CA HIS A 50 1.49 1.04 0.28
C HIS A 50 2.76 0.53 -0.39
N ARG A 51 2.90 0.76 -1.70
CA ARG A 51 4.11 0.36 -2.43
C ARG A 51 5.32 1.15 -1.93
N ALA A 52 5.17 2.47 -1.75
CA ALA A 52 6.24 3.31 -1.22
C ALA A 52 6.61 2.92 0.22
N CYS A 53 5.63 2.71 1.10
CA CYS A 53 5.87 2.26 2.48
C CYS A 53 6.52 0.88 2.52
N SER A 54 6.01 -0.09 1.77
CA SER A 54 6.60 -1.44 1.67
C SER A 54 8.03 -1.39 1.13
N PHE A 55 8.31 -0.49 0.20
CA PHE A 55 9.66 -0.30 -0.33
C PHE A 55 10.60 0.34 0.70
N ALA A 56 10.12 1.38 1.39
CA ALA A 56 10.88 2.07 2.44
C ALA A 56 11.17 1.17 3.65
N THR A 57 10.34 0.16 3.93
CA THR A 57 10.58 -0.81 5.02
C THR A 57 11.40 -2.01 4.57
N SER A 58 11.15 -2.53 3.36
CA SER A 58 11.90 -3.68 2.82
C SER A 58 13.35 -3.33 2.48
N LEU A 59 13.62 -2.14 1.95
CA LEU A 59 14.98 -1.76 1.54
C LEU A 59 15.98 -1.71 2.71
N PRO A 60 15.68 -1.10 3.87
CA PRO A 60 16.53 -1.18 5.06
C PRO A 60 16.72 -2.60 5.58
N LEU A 61 15.69 -3.46 5.53
CA LEU A 61 15.80 -4.85 5.95
C LEU A 61 16.73 -5.65 5.02
N CYS A 62 16.57 -5.49 3.71
CA CYS A 62 17.48 -6.06 2.72
C CYS A 62 18.92 -5.56 2.92
N ARG A 63 19.11 -4.26 3.16
CA ARG A 63 20.43 -3.69 3.46
C ARG A 63 21.03 -4.29 4.74
N LYS A 64 20.24 -4.40 5.82
CA LYS A 64 20.67 -5.02 7.06
C LYS A 64 21.10 -6.47 6.83
N PHE A 65 20.33 -7.24 6.07
CA PHE A 65 20.67 -8.62 5.75
C PHE A 65 21.96 -8.74 4.91
N LEU A 66 22.09 -7.95 3.84
CA LEU A 66 23.26 -7.98 2.96
C LEU A 66 24.54 -7.46 3.64
N THR A 67 24.41 -6.56 4.62
CA THR A 67 25.54 -6.02 5.39
C THR A 67 25.79 -6.76 6.70
N ALA A 68 24.94 -7.73 7.05
CA ALA A 68 25.10 -8.56 8.23
C ALA A 68 26.38 -9.40 8.08
N LYS A 69 27.29 -9.28 9.06
CA LYS A 69 28.50 -10.12 9.16
C LYS A 69 28.48 -10.92 10.45
N LYS A 70 28.72 -12.23 10.34
CA LYS A 70 28.86 -13.13 11.48
C LYS A 70 30.02 -12.65 12.35
N ASN A 71 29.76 -12.43 13.63
CA ASN A 71 30.82 -12.09 14.56
C ASN A 71 31.69 -13.32 14.86
N ASN A 72 33.00 -13.12 15.08
CA ASN A 72 33.95 -14.22 15.34
C ASN A 72 33.59 -15.02 16.60
N LYS A 73 32.83 -14.41 17.53
CA LYS A 73 32.35 -15.01 18.78
C LYS A 73 30.99 -15.69 18.66
N GLN A 74 30.27 -15.54 17.55
CA GLN A 74 28.97 -16.18 17.33
C GLN A 74 29.12 -17.53 16.64
N THR A 75 28.39 -18.53 17.14
CA THR A 75 28.23 -19.82 16.46
C THR A 75 27.40 -19.64 15.18
N MET A 76 27.55 -20.56 14.22
CA MET A 76 26.82 -20.46 12.95
C MET A 76 25.30 -20.60 13.15
N GLN A 77 24.87 -21.41 14.12
CA GLN A 77 23.47 -21.57 14.50
C GLN A 77 22.86 -20.31 15.14
N ALA A 78 23.65 -19.49 15.83
CA ALA A 78 23.17 -18.24 16.42
C ALA A 78 23.17 -17.06 15.43
N TRP A 79 23.70 -17.27 14.22
CA TRP A 79 23.84 -16.25 13.19
C TRP A 79 22.80 -16.37 12.06
N ILE A 80 22.43 -17.60 11.71
CA ILE A 80 21.33 -17.91 10.78
C ILE A 80 20.01 -17.62 11.46
#